data_AF-A0A9E3GAU4-F1
#
_entry.id   AF-A0A9E3GAU4-F1
#
_cell.length_a   1.000
_cell.length_b   1.000
_cell.length_c   1.000
_cell.angle_alpha   90.00
_cell.angle_beta   90.00
_cell.angle_gamma   90.00
#
_symmetry.space_group_name_H-M   'P 1'
#
loop_
_entity.id
_entity.type
_entity.pdbx_description
1 polymer ?
#
loop_
_entity_poly.entity_id
_entity_poly.type
_entity_poly.pdbx_seq_one_letter_code
_entity_poly.pdbx_strand_id
1 'polypeptide(L)'
;MASPDHAAESRRYVATTARMATWLYICIWGWLAALVAVFAVMVLFPSAYSTGWVVLGLVTVGLILFGVVGVRRWGWIIKIPICVTSDGLTAEDSPGDVFSFKDAKLGLFALGQSVTMSGTALHLQSGPHRFVLGGRDHRLGSTTPLQAPPVARVDGWLQAAEFDEVLSMVSSCSGLDIRGPAPGEPLRCLLYPPPKPMGPFAPLASQRRHRPPQPRLVVEGGADAIRVIDPNTNAVIASASRAQVTATPANYRHVDPEQSYNVPVLVVRVPGLQPLTIRCHRQWRGSAPKEEKEPEFRVSDADSRALV
;
A
#
# COMPACT_ATOMS: atom_id res chain seq x y z
N MET A 1 43.47 -19.75 19.38
CA MET A 1 42.53 -18.59 19.50
C MET A 1 41.22 -19.03 18.88
N ALA A 2 40.27 -19.47 19.72
CA ALA A 2 38.92 -19.78 19.28
C ALA A 2 38.18 -18.44 19.12
N SER A 3 37.70 -18.16 17.91
CA SER A 3 36.77 -17.04 17.68
C SER A 3 35.53 -17.29 18.55
N PRO A 4 35.03 -16.30 19.30
CA PRO A 4 33.75 -16.47 19.97
C PRO A 4 32.71 -16.70 18.87
N ASP A 5 32.07 -17.88 18.90
CA ASP A 5 30.82 -18.12 18.19
C ASP A 5 29.83 -17.08 18.70
N HIS A 6 29.71 -15.96 17.99
CA HIS A 6 28.53 -15.14 18.07
C HIS A 6 27.39 -16.04 17.63
N ALA A 7 26.65 -16.59 18.60
CA ALA A 7 25.40 -17.28 18.34
C ALA A 7 24.60 -16.36 17.41
N ALA A 8 24.46 -16.78 16.15
CA ALA A 8 23.92 -15.94 15.08
C ALA A 8 22.58 -15.37 15.58
N GLU A 9 22.49 -14.05 15.68
CA GLU A 9 21.29 -13.40 16.17
C GLU A 9 20.16 -13.75 15.20
N SER A 10 19.30 -14.67 15.63
CA SER A 10 18.20 -15.18 14.83
C SER A 10 16.90 -14.74 15.47
N ARG A 11 16.07 -14.03 14.71
CA ARG A 11 14.75 -13.58 15.15
C ARG A 11 13.69 -14.06 14.17
N ARG A 12 12.51 -14.36 14.71
CA ARG A 12 11.36 -14.80 13.92
C ARG A 12 10.31 -13.72 13.92
N TYR A 13 9.79 -13.43 12.73
CA TYR A 13 8.71 -12.49 12.51
C TYR A 13 7.59 -13.18 11.73
N VAL A 14 6.40 -12.59 11.74
CA VAL A 14 5.25 -13.10 11.00
C VAL A 14 4.81 -12.04 10.00
N ALA A 15 5.27 -12.18 8.77
CA ALA A 15 4.84 -11.34 7.67
C ALA A 15 3.38 -11.65 7.32
N THR A 16 2.63 -10.64 6.91
CA THR A 16 1.23 -10.79 6.52
C THR A 16 1.06 -10.51 5.04
N THR A 17 0.24 -11.30 4.32
CA THR A 17 -0.01 -11.08 2.89
C THR A 17 -1.49 -11.17 2.57
N ALA A 18 -1.95 -10.37 1.59
CA ALA A 18 -3.34 -10.35 1.15
C ALA A 18 -3.55 -11.44 0.11
N ARG A 19 -4.27 -12.51 0.48
CA ARG A 19 -4.65 -13.60 -0.45
C ARG A 19 -5.91 -13.28 -1.27
N MET A 20 -6.32 -12.00 -1.30
CA MET A 20 -7.64 -11.59 -1.75
C MET A 20 -7.91 -11.91 -3.24
N ALA A 21 -6.88 -11.83 -4.09
CA ALA A 21 -7.05 -11.94 -5.54
C ALA A 21 -7.46 -13.35 -6.00
N THR A 22 -6.88 -14.40 -5.43
CA THR A 22 -7.12 -15.78 -5.90
C THR A 22 -8.52 -16.25 -5.52
N TRP A 23 -8.97 -15.99 -4.28
CA TRP A 23 -10.30 -16.39 -3.83
C TRP A 23 -11.41 -15.63 -4.56
N LEU A 24 -11.25 -14.31 -4.72
CA LEU A 24 -12.21 -13.50 -5.48
C LEU A 24 -12.33 -14.01 -6.92
N TYR A 25 -11.21 -14.35 -7.55
CA TYR A 25 -11.19 -14.91 -8.90
C TYR A 25 -11.95 -16.24 -8.98
N ILE A 26 -11.69 -17.17 -8.06
CA ILE A 26 -12.40 -18.46 -8.00
C ILE A 26 -13.91 -18.25 -7.86
N CYS A 27 -14.34 -17.36 -6.96
CA CYS A 27 -15.76 -17.07 -6.74
C CYS A 27 -16.41 -16.44 -7.98
N ILE A 28 -15.76 -15.45 -8.61
CA ILE A 28 -16.30 -14.75 -9.79
C ILE A 28 -16.44 -15.71 -10.97
N TRP A 29 -15.40 -16.47 -11.30
CA TRP A 29 -15.45 -17.39 -12.45
C TRP A 29 -16.34 -18.60 -12.20
N GLY A 30 -16.34 -19.14 -10.99
CA GLY A 30 -17.27 -20.19 -10.59
C GLY A 30 -18.73 -19.72 -10.73
N TRP A 31 -19.03 -18.50 -10.31
CA TRP A 31 -20.37 -17.92 -10.45
C TRP A 31 -20.76 -17.67 -11.90
N LEU A 32 -19.87 -17.08 -12.72
CA LEU A 32 -20.12 -16.87 -14.15
C LEU A 32 -20.39 -18.18 -14.89
N ALA A 33 -19.60 -19.23 -14.62
CA ALA A 33 -19.81 -20.55 -15.21
C ALA A 33 -21.18 -21.14 -14.81
N ALA A 34 -21.55 -21.02 -13.54
CA ALA A 34 -22.86 -21.48 -13.06
C ALA A 34 -24.02 -20.72 -13.71
N LEU A 35 -23.90 -19.40 -13.86
CA LEU A 35 -24.89 -18.57 -14.56
C LEU A 35 -25.08 -19.03 -16.00
N VAL A 36 -23.99 -19.20 -16.75
CA VAL A 36 -24.04 -19.64 -18.15
C VAL A 36 -24.74 -21.01 -18.26
N ALA A 37 -24.42 -21.94 -17.37
CA ALA A 37 -25.05 -23.26 -17.35
C ALA A 37 -26.57 -23.20 -17.07
N VAL A 38 -27.00 -22.42 -16.08
CA VAL A 38 -28.42 -22.27 -15.74
C VAL A 38 -29.20 -21.62 -16.90
N PHE A 39 -28.64 -20.56 -17.50
CA PHE A 39 -29.27 -19.92 -18.65
C PHE A 39 -29.37 -20.85 -19.86
N ALA A 40 -28.33 -21.64 -20.14
CA ALA A 40 -28.36 -22.62 -21.23
C ALA A 40 -29.50 -23.65 -21.03
N VAL A 41 -29.69 -24.16 -19.81
CA VAL A 41 -30.79 -25.10 -19.50
C VAL A 41 -32.15 -24.43 -19.65
N MET A 42 -32.32 -23.20 -19.18
CA MET A 42 -33.58 -22.46 -19.30
C MET A 42 -33.96 -22.16 -20.76
N VAL A 43 -32.96 -21.88 -21.62
CA VAL A 43 -33.17 -21.64 -23.05
C VAL A 43 -33.53 -22.94 -23.78
N LEU A 44 -32.88 -24.06 -23.43
CA LEU A 44 -33.14 -25.36 -24.06
C LEU A 44 -34.48 -25.97 -23.61
N PHE A 45 -34.94 -25.65 -22.39
CA PHE A 45 -36.15 -26.21 -21.81
C PHE A 45 -37.04 -25.11 -21.21
N PRO A 46 -37.98 -24.52 -21.99
CA PRO A 46 -38.83 -23.43 -21.53
C PRO A 46 -39.70 -23.79 -20.31
N SER A 47 -40.06 -25.07 -20.15
CA SER A 47 -40.79 -25.58 -18.99
C SER A 47 -40.00 -25.50 -17.69
N ALA A 48 -38.66 -25.39 -17.76
CA ALA A 48 -37.79 -25.26 -16.60
C ALA A 48 -37.62 -23.81 -16.12
N TYR A 49 -38.34 -22.84 -16.71
CA TYR A 49 -38.11 -21.42 -16.42
C TYR A 49 -38.39 -21.05 -14.95
N SER A 50 -39.49 -21.51 -14.35
CA SER A 50 -39.77 -21.23 -12.93
C SER A 50 -38.75 -21.93 -12.01
N THR A 51 -38.43 -23.18 -12.31
CA THR A 51 -37.45 -23.97 -11.59
C THR A 51 -36.05 -23.35 -11.65
N GLY A 52 -35.66 -22.82 -12.81
CA GLY A 52 -34.34 -22.21 -12.99
C GLY A 52 -34.15 -20.93 -12.16
N TRP A 53 -35.21 -20.13 -11.95
CA TRP A 53 -35.15 -18.98 -11.03
C TRP A 53 -34.95 -19.40 -9.57
N VAL A 54 -35.61 -20.49 -9.14
CA VAL A 54 -35.42 -21.05 -7.80
C VAL A 54 -33.99 -21.56 -7.62
N VAL A 55 -33.47 -22.30 -8.60
CA VAL A 55 -32.08 -22.77 -8.60
C VAL A 55 -31.11 -21.59 -8.55
N LEU A 56 -31.33 -20.54 -9.33
CA LEU A 56 -30.49 -19.35 -9.35
C LEU A 56 -30.47 -18.64 -7.99
N GLY A 57 -31.63 -18.52 -7.35
CA GLY A 57 -31.75 -17.96 -6.00
C GLY A 57 -30.95 -18.77 -4.97
N LEU A 58 -31.09 -20.10 -4.98
CA LEU A 58 -30.34 -20.99 -4.07
C LEU A 58 -28.83 -20.96 -4.31
N VAL A 59 -28.38 -20.96 -5.56
CA VAL A 59 -26.95 -20.85 -5.92
C VAL A 59 -26.39 -19.52 -5.44
N THR A 60 -27.13 -18.43 -5.59
CA THR A 60 -26.71 -17.09 -5.15
C THR A 60 -26.57 -17.03 -3.63
N VAL A 61 -27.56 -17.53 -2.89
CA VAL A 61 -27.50 -17.62 -1.43
C VAL A 61 -26.34 -18.51 -0.97
N GLY A 62 -26.17 -19.67 -1.61
CA GLY A 62 -25.08 -20.59 -1.33
C GLY A 62 -23.70 -19.96 -1.54
N LEU A 63 -23.53 -19.16 -2.61
CA LEU A 63 -22.29 -18.45 -2.89
C LEU A 63 -22.04 -17.29 -1.92
N ILE A 64 -23.08 -16.56 -1.48
CA ILE A 64 -22.93 -15.53 -0.46
C ILE A 64 -22.47 -16.18 0.85
N LEU A 65 -23.13 -17.27 1.27
CA LEU A 65 -22.76 -18.01 2.47
C LEU A 65 -21.36 -18.62 2.37
N PHE A 66 -21.02 -19.24 1.24
CA PHE A 66 -19.70 -19.78 0.98
C PHE A 66 -18.64 -18.67 0.96
N GLY A 67 -18.96 -17.52 0.38
CA GLY A 67 -18.13 -16.33 0.41
C GLY A 67 -17.86 -15.87 1.83
N VAL A 68 -18.90 -15.67 2.65
CA VAL A 68 -18.78 -15.23 4.06
C VAL A 68 -18.04 -16.25 4.91
N VAL A 69 -18.35 -17.55 4.79
CA VAL A 69 -17.69 -18.63 5.53
C VAL A 69 -16.24 -18.82 5.07
N GLY A 70 -15.98 -18.78 3.77
CA GLY A 70 -14.64 -18.86 3.18
C GLY A 70 -13.77 -17.69 3.63
N VAL A 71 -14.32 -16.47 3.56
CA VAL A 71 -13.72 -15.24 4.11
C VAL A 71 -13.36 -15.40 5.59
N ARG A 72 -14.31 -15.89 6.40
CA ARG A 72 -14.14 -15.99 7.85
C ARG A 72 -13.18 -17.11 8.25
N ARG A 73 -13.24 -18.25 7.56
CA ARG A 73 -12.51 -19.47 7.91
C ARG A 73 -11.10 -19.51 7.31
N TRP A 74 -10.94 -19.02 6.09
CA TRP A 74 -9.63 -19.00 5.41
C TRP A 74 -8.84 -17.71 5.64
N GLY A 75 -9.50 -16.67 6.19
CA GLY A 75 -8.87 -15.41 6.52
C GLY A 75 -8.48 -14.61 5.27
N TRP A 76 -8.54 -13.28 5.40
CA TRP A 76 -8.13 -12.36 4.32
C TRP A 76 -6.61 -12.21 4.25
N ILE A 77 -5.93 -12.72 5.28
CA ILE A 77 -4.54 -12.47 5.60
C ILE A 77 -3.89 -13.83 5.84
N ILE A 78 -2.92 -14.19 5.01
CA ILE A 78 -2.00 -15.29 5.31
C ILE A 78 -0.90 -14.73 6.18
N LYS A 79 -0.50 -15.51 7.18
CA LYS A 79 0.68 -15.29 8.00
C LYS A 79 1.80 -16.15 7.43
N ILE A 80 2.91 -15.53 7.05
CA ILE A 80 4.11 -16.16 6.53
C ILE A 80 5.19 -15.99 7.60
N PRO A 81 5.54 -17.05 8.33
CA PRO A 81 6.67 -16.99 9.25
C PRO A 81 7.95 -16.75 8.45
N ILE A 82 8.70 -15.74 8.86
CA ILE A 82 10.01 -15.42 8.33
C ILE A 82 11.03 -15.52 9.46
N CYS A 83 12.19 -16.09 9.14
CA CYS A 83 13.33 -16.12 10.04
C CYS A 83 14.37 -15.16 9.47
N VAL A 84 14.83 -14.23 10.31
CA VAL A 84 15.89 -13.29 9.98
C VAL A 84 17.13 -13.71 10.76
N THR A 85 18.25 -13.79 10.04
CA THR A 85 19.57 -14.11 10.57
C THR A 85 20.54 -12.99 10.15
N SER A 86 21.78 -13.03 10.63
CA SER A 86 22.83 -12.08 10.18
C SER A 86 23.04 -12.13 8.66
N ASP A 87 22.90 -13.29 8.04
CA ASP A 87 23.33 -13.49 6.66
C ASP A 87 22.20 -13.30 5.65
N GLY A 88 20.95 -13.34 6.13
CA GLY A 88 19.78 -13.18 5.28
C GLY A 88 18.45 -13.53 5.95
N LEU A 89 17.42 -13.58 5.11
CA LEU A 89 16.05 -13.91 5.47
C LEU A 89 15.65 -15.25 4.83
N THR A 90 14.99 -16.11 5.58
CA THR A 90 14.32 -17.32 5.06
C THR A 90 12.82 -17.21 5.29
N ALA A 91 12.02 -17.58 4.29
CA ALA A 91 10.57 -17.63 4.39
C ALA A 91 10.10 -19.08 4.40
N GLU A 92 9.14 -19.42 5.26
CA GLU A 92 8.62 -20.80 5.36
C GLU A 92 7.96 -21.27 4.06
N ASP A 93 7.33 -20.36 3.32
CA ASP A 93 6.71 -20.64 2.01
C ASP A 93 7.73 -20.90 0.88
N SER A 94 9.03 -20.76 1.15
CA SER A 94 10.12 -21.02 0.19
C SER A 94 11.24 -21.80 0.86
N PRO A 95 10.98 -23.07 1.25
CA PRO A 95 11.94 -23.86 2.00
C PRO A 95 13.20 -24.10 1.17
N GLY A 96 14.36 -23.77 1.75
CA GLY A 96 15.67 -23.91 1.11
C GLY A 96 16.23 -22.62 0.49
N ASP A 97 15.41 -21.58 0.33
CA ASP A 97 15.87 -20.28 -0.14
C ASP A 97 16.36 -19.41 1.02
N VAL A 98 17.59 -18.92 0.90
CA VAL A 98 18.17 -17.92 1.81
C VAL A 98 18.33 -16.62 1.03
N PHE A 99 17.48 -15.65 1.33
CA PHE A 99 17.49 -14.34 0.70
C PHE A 99 18.56 -13.46 1.36
N SER A 100 19.70 -13.34 0.68
CA SER A 100 20.87 -12.60 1.17
C SER A 100 20.61 -11.11 1.33
N PHE A 101 21.22 -10.51 2.36
CA PHE A 101 21.18 -9.06 2.58
C PHE A 101 22.21 -8.27 1.78
N LYS A 102 23.23 -8.92 1.19
CA LYS A 102 24.32 -8.23 0.48
C LYS A 102 23.83 -7.39 -0.69
N ASP A 103 22.83 -7.89 -1.41
CA ASP A 103 22.24 -7.23 -2.58
C ASP A 103 20.84 -6.67 -2.29
N ALA A 104 20.52 -6.47 -1.00
CA ALA A 104 19.25 -5.93 -0.60
C ALA A 104 19.06 -4.51 -1.17
N LYS A 105 17.85 -4.22 -1.66
CA LYS A 105 17.52 -2.89 -2.18
C LYS A 105 16.25 -2.39 -1.55
N LEU A 106 16.25 -1.13 -1.17
CA LEU A 106 15.06 -0.48 -0.60
C LEU A 106 14.29 0.26 -1.71
N GLY A 107 12.99 0.05 -1.73
CA GLY A 107 12.03 0.65 -2.66
C GLY A 107 10.81 1.17 -1.90
N LEU A 108 9.84 1.69 -2.65
CA LEU A 108 8.51 2.01 -2.12
C LEU A 108 7.53 0.92 -2.49
N PHE A 109 6.52 0.69 -1.67
CA PHE A 109 5.33 -0.01 -2.12
C PHE A 109 4.07 0.76 -1.81
N ALA A 110 3.10 0.64 -2.71
CA ALA A 110 1.76 1.17 -2.55
C ALA A 110 0.78 0.12 -3.05
N LEU A 111 -0.02 -0.43 -2.15
CA LEU A 111 -1.03 -1.42 -2.47
C LEU A 111 -2.33 -0.73 -2.89
N GLY A 112 -2.81 -1.11 -4.07
CA GLY A 112 -4.09 -0.68 -4.59
C GLY A 112 -4.09 0.73 -5.18
N GLN A 113 -5.13 1.02 -5.96
CA GLN A 113 -5.31 2.34 -6.55
C GLN A 113 -5.64 3.41 -5.53
N SER A 114 -6.10 3.06 -4.32
CA SER A 114 -6.47 3.98 -3.26
C SER A 114 -5.31 4.42 -2.37
N VAL A 115 -4.13 3.79 -2.46
CA VAL A 115 -2.96 4.05 -1.58
C VAL A 115 -3.34 3.95 -0.10
N THR A 116 -4.22 2.98 0.21
CA THR A 116 -4.66 2.71 1.59
C THR A 116 -3.58 2.02 2.41
N MET A 117 -2.68 1.30 1.74
CA MET A 117 -1.47 0.75 2.36
C MET A 117 -0.28 1.16 1.52
N SER A 118 0.67 1.83 2.16
CA SER A 118 1.96 2.08 1.56
C SER A 118 3.05 2.04 2.62
N GLY A 119 4.28 2.09 2.13
CA GLY A 119 5.46 2.16 2.96
C GLY A 119 6.67 1.81 2.12
N THR A 120 7.63 1.16 2.75
CA THR A 120 8.90 0.79 2.12
C THR A 120 8.94 -0.69 1.81
N ALA A 121 9.56 -1.05 0.70
CA ALA A 121 9.75 -2.43 0.30
C ALA A 121 11.24 -2.78 0.34
N LEU A 122 11.59 -3.83 1.07
CA LEU A 122 12.89 -4.45 1.04
C LEU A 122 12.89 -5.55 -0.01
N HIS A 123 13.65 -5.34 -1.08
CA HIS A 123 13.83 -6.30 -2.16
C HIS A 123 15.04 -7.17 -1.87
N LEU A 124 14.83 -8.47 -1.82
CA LEU A 124 15.84 -9.48 -1.58
C LEU A 124 15.89 -10.46 -2.75
N GLN A 125 17.06 -11.04 -2.99
CA GLN A 125 17.30 -12.00 -4.07
C GLN A 125 18.01 -13.25 -3.53
N SER A 126 17.62 -14.40 -4.07
CA SER A 126 18.26 -15.72 -3.86
C SER A 126 18.32 -16.41 -5.22
N GLY A 127 19.44 -16.25 -5.94
CA GLY A 127 19.56 -16.74 -7.32
C GLY A 127 18.45 -16.19 -8.23
N PRO A 128 17.61 -17.06 -8.86
CA PRO A 128 16.50 -16.62 -9.70
C PRO A 128 15.26 -16.17 -8.90
N HIS A 129 15.23 -16.44 -7.59
CA HIS A 129 14.09 -16.15 -6.74
C HIS A 129 14.21 -14.76 -6.13
N ARG A 130 13.07 -14.07 -6.03
CA ARG A 130 12.96 -12.76 -5.38
C ARG A 130 11.97 -12.83 -4.23
N PHE A 131 12.26 -12.07 -3.19
CA PHE A 131 11.32 -11.87 -2.09
C PHE A 131 11.26 -10.39 -1.76
N VAL A 132 10.07 -9.83 -1.72
CA VAL A 132 9.83 -8.42 -1.41
C VAL A 132 9.05 -8.31 -0.12
N LEU A 133 9.73 -7.85 0.93
CA LEU A 133 9.15 -7.63 2.25
C LEU A 133 8.73 -6.17 2.41
N GLY A 134 7.46 -5.90 2.65
CA GLY A 134 6.94 -4.56 2.92
C GLY A 134 7.03 -4.17 4.40
N GLY A 135 7.42 -2.94 4.71
CA GLY A 135 7.18 -2.29 5.99
C GLY A 135 5.93 -1.44 5.90
N ARG A 136 4.79 -1.95 6.38
CA ARG A 136 3.54 -1.18 6.36
C ARG A 136 3.68 0.04 7.24
N ASP A 137 3.30 1.19 6.71
CA ASP A 137 3.35 2.49 7.40
C ASP A 137 4.78 2.92 7.81
N HIS A 138 5.82 2.18 7.38
CA HIS A 138 7.21 2.55 7.61
C HIS A 138 7.60 3.74 6.72
N ARG A 139 8.37 4.67 7.29
CA ARG A 139 8.78 5.92 6.65
C ARG A 139 10.30 5.97 6.52
N LEU A 140 10.77 6.51 5.41
CA LEU A 140 12.20 6.68 5.16
C LEU A 140 12.72 7.96 5.80
N GLY A 141 13.97 7.91 6.26
CA GLY A 141 14.75 9.11 6.52
C GLY A 141 14.93 9.95 5.24
N SER A 142 15.20 11.24 5.41
CA SER A 142 15.35 12.16 4.28
C SER A 142 16.56 11.86 3.39
N THR A 143 17.55 11.18 3.93
CA THR A 143 18.80 10.82 3.25
C THR A 143 18.80 9.39 2.72
N THR A 144 17.83 8.55 3.08
CA THR A 144 17.85 7.13 2.72
C THR A 144 17.62 6.95 1.21
N PRO A 145 18.59 6.40 0.46
CA PRO A 145 18.46 6.24 -0.98
C PRO A 145 17.48 5.11 -1.32
N LEU A 146 16.56 5.38 -2.25
CA LEU A 146 15.69 4.38 -2.86
C LEU A 146 16.35 3.79 -4.09
N GLN A 147 16.77 2.53 -4.01
CA GLN A 147 17.52 1.84 -5.07
C GLN A 147 16.65 0.90 -5.90
N ALA A 148 15.52 0.46 -5.36
CA ALA A 148 14.57 -0.39 -6.05
C ALA A 148 13.39 0.39 -6.62
N PRO A 149 12.86 0.01 -7.80
CA PRO A 149 11.67 0.63 -8.35
C PRO A 149 10.46 0.38 -7.44
N PRO A 150 9.51 1.32 -7.36
CA PRO A 150 8.30 1.11 -6.58
C PRO A 150 7.52 -0.13 -7.05
N VAL A 151 6.95 -0.88 -6.11
CA VAL A 151 6.12 -2.07 -6.39
C VAL A 151 4.68 -1.91 -5.93
N ALA A 152 3.75 -2.51 -6.67
CA ALA A 152 2.33 -2.51 -6.31
C ALA A 152 1.95 -3.68 -5.39
N ARG A 153 2.82 -4.69 -5.27
CA ARG A 153 2.62 -5.90 -4.47
C ARG A 153 3.93 -6.29 -3.80
N VAL A 154 3.80 -6.78 -2.57
CA VAL A 154 4.86 -7.36 -1.76
C VAL A 154 4.46 -8.79 -1.42
N ASP A 155 5.43 -9.66 -1.18
CA ASP A 155 5.19 -11.08 -0.88
C ASP A 155 4.64 -11.23 0.54
N GLY A 156 5.06 -10.36 1.45
CA GLY A 156 4.43 -10.12 2.75
C GLY A 156 4.81 -8.74 3.29
N TRP A 157 4.11 -8.28 4.31
CA TRP A 157 4.44 -7.05 5.03
C TRP A 157 4.43 -7.23 6.55
N LEU A 158 5.30 -6.49 7.22
CA LEU A 158 5.39 -6.34 8.67
C LEU A 158 4.80 -4.99 9.10
N GLN A 159 4.54 -4.83 10.40
CA GLN A 159 4.30 -3.49 10.96
C GLN A 159 5.59 -2.68 10.96
N ALA A 160 5.48 -1.34 11.00
CA ALA A 160 6.64 -0.44 10.95
C ALA A 160 7.74 -0.80 11.97
N ALA A 161 7.37 -1.02 13.25
CA ALA A 161 8.34 -1.33 14.31
C ALA A 161 9.08 -2.66 14.10
N GLU A 162 8.39 -3.70 13.66
CA GLU A 162 9.02 -4.99 13.33
C GLU A 162 9.92 -4.86 12.09
N PHE A 163 9.49 -4.05 11.12
CA PHE A 163 10.26 -3.78 9.93
C PHE A 163 11.54 -2.97 10.25
N ASP A 164 11.47 -2.00 11.16
CA ASP A 164 12.63 -1.24 11.65
C ASP A 164 13.71 -2.17 12.24
N GLU A 165 13.30 -3.17 13.02
CA GLU A 165 14.23 -4.17 13.55
C GLU A 165 14.91 -4.96 12.42
N VAL A 166 14.14 -5.41 11.43
CA VAL A 166 14.70 -6.11 10.26
C VAL A 166 15.66 -5.21 9.49
N LEU A 167 15.30 -3.94 9.27
CA LEU A 167 16.18 -2.98 8.59
C LEU A 167 17.46 -2.72 9.38
N SER A 168 17.40 -2.70 10.71
CA SER A 168 18.58 -2.58 11.57
C SER A 168 19.52 -3.78 11.46
N MET A 169 18.99 -4.98 11.23
CA MET A 169 19.81 -6.17 10.97
C MET A 169 20.38 -6.16 9.55
N VAL A 170 19.59 -5.69 8.58
CA VAL A 170 20.06 -5.55 7.20
C VAL A 170 21.17 -4.52 7.10
N SER A 171 21.05 -3.37 7.78
CA SER A 171 22.03 -2.28 7.71
C SER A 171 23.40 -2.69 8.24
N SER A 172 23.44 -3.46 9.34
CA SER A 172 24.69 -3.96 9.92
C SER A 172 25.43 -4.93 8.98
N CYS A 173 24.71 -5.65 8.12
CA CYS A 173 25.28 -6.67 7.25
C CYS A 173 25.49 -6.23 5.79
N SER A 174 24.69 -5.29 5.29
CA SER A 174 24.71 -4.82 3.90
C SER A 174 25.46 -3.51 3.70
N GLY A 175 25.75 -2.78 4.79
CA GLY A 175 26.27 -1.42 4.71
C GLY A 175 25.26 -0.41 4.16
N LEU A 176 23.99 -0.81 3.99
CA LEU A 176 22.92 0.13 3.67
C LEU A 176 22.67 1.01 4.89
N ASP A 177 22.82 2.32 4.72
CA ASP A 177 22.44 3.30 5.74
C ASP A 177 20.91 3.46 5.76
N ILE A 178 20.25 2.47 6.36
CA ILE A 178 18.79 2.43 6.52
C ILE A 178 18.48 2.80 7.96
N ARG A 179 18.42 4.10 8.22
CA ARG A 179 17.91 4.63 9.46
C ARG A 179 16.47 5.09 9.26
N GLY A 180 15.57 4.66 10.15
CA GLY A 180 14.28 5.32 10.31
C GLY A 180 14.48 6.79 10.73
N PRO A 181 13.48 7.66 10.54
CA PRO A 181 13.62 9.07 10.89
C PRO A 181 13.95 9.22 12.37
N ALA A 182 15.12 9.77 12.70
CA ALA A 182 15.50 10.04 14.08
C ALA A 182 14.60 11.14 14.69
N PRO A 183 14.46 11.21 16.03
CA PRO A 183 13.76 12.31 16.67
C PRO A 183 14.35 13.66 16.24
N GLY A 184 13.53 14.49 15.57
CA GLY A 184 13.96 15.80 15.04
C GLY A 184 14.44 15.77 13.58
N GLU A 185 14.56 14.60 12.94
CA GLU A 185 14.80 14.53 11.50
C GLU A 185 13.56 15.01 10.72
N PRO A 186 13.78 15.64 9.54
CA PRO A 186 12.69 16.13 8.73
C PRO A 186 11.76 14.99 8.29
N LEU A 187 10.48 15.15 8.56
CA LEU A 187 9.48 14.18 8.15
C LEU A 187 9.19 14.32 6.66
N ARG A 188 9.35 13.25 5.89
CA ARG A 188 8.96 13.19 4.48
C ARG A 188 7.57 12.58 4.29
N CYS A 189 6.69 13.33 3.63
CA CYS A 189 5.38 12.87 3.20
C CYS A 189 5.34 12.79 1.66
N LEU A 190 4.98 11.64 1.13
CA LEU A 190 4.89 11.42 -0.32
C LEU A 190 3.49 11.80 -0.82
N LEU A 191 3.44 12.74 -1.78
CA LEU A 191 2.19 13.18 -2.39
C LEU A 191 1.96 12.45 -3.72
N TYR A 192 0.90 11.67 -3.76
CA TYR A 192 0.47 10.93 -4.94
C TYR A 192 -0.64 11.69 -5.67
N PRO A 193 -0.72 11.60 -7.01
CA PRO A 193 -1.86 12.12 -7.73
C PRO A 193 -3.14 11.32 -7.39
N PRO A 194 -4.33 11.92 -7.56
CA PRO A 194 -5.59 11.19 -7.46
C PRO A 194 -5.61 10.05 -8.47
N PRO A 195 -6.34 8.96 -8.17
CA PRO A 195 -6.50 7.88 -9.13
C PRO A 195 -7.20 8.42 -10.37
N LYS A 196 -6.71 8.08 -11.57
CA LYS A 196 -7.41 8.44 -12.80
C LYS A 196 -8.74 7.67 -12.82
N PRO A 197 -9.89 8.34 -13.06
CA PRO A 197 -11.16 7.65 -13.20
C PRO A 197 -11.02 6.61 -14.31
N MET A 198 -11.26 5.36 -13.95
CA MET A 198 -11.23 4.26 -14.89
C MET A 198 -12.55 4.29 -15.67
N GLY A 199 -12.46 4.37 -17.00
CA GLY A 199 -13.64 4.28 -17.85
C GLY A 199 -14.38 2.94 -17.66
N PRO A 200 -15.64 2.85 -18.12
CA PRO A 200 -16.55 1.72 -17.84
C PRO A 200 -16.04 0.33 -18.29
N PHE A 201 -15.01 0.26 -19.14
CA PHE A 201 -14.43 -0.98 -19.67
C PHE A 201 -13.04 -1.33 -19.11
N ALA A 202 -12.54 -0.59 -18.12
CA ALA A 202 -11.23 -0.81 -17.54
C ALA A 202 -10.99 -2.13 -16.77
N PRO A 203 -11.98 -2.82 -16.14
CA PRO A 203 -11.66 -3.97 -15.30
C PRO A 203 -11.01 -5.13 -16.09
N LEU A 204 -11.35 -5.29 -17.37
CA LEU A 204 -10.77 -6.32 -18.26
C LEU A 204 -9.31 -6.02 -18.68
N ALA A 205 -8.91 -4.76 -18.75
CA ALA A 205 -7.55 -4.35 -19.13
C ALA A 205 -6.61 -4.15 -17.91
N SER A 206 -7.17 -4.05 -16.71
CA SER A 206 -6.50 -3.59 -15.49
C SER A 206 -5.39 -4.52 -14.97
N GLN A 207 -5.46 -5.83 -15.23
CA GLN A 207 -4.50 -6.79 -14.69
C GLN A 207 -3.06 -6.60 -15.21
N ARG A 208 -2.87 -6.08 -16.44
CA ARG A 208 -1.54 -6.07 -17.08
C ARG A 208 -0.67 -4.85 -16.79
N ARG A 209 -1.16 -3.79 -16.13
CA ARG A 209 -0.38 -2.57 -15.87
C ARG A 209 -0.73 -1.88 -14.56
N HIS A 210 -0.75 -2.60 -13.44
CA HIS A 210 -0.71 -1.97 -12.13
C HIS A 210 0.73 -1.50 -11.83
N ARG A 211 1.20 -0.51 -12.60
CA ARG A 211 2.33 0.31 -12.15
C ARG A 211 1.84 1.04 -10.90
N PRO A 212 2.51 0.90 -9.75
CA PRO A 212 2.11 1.64 -8.56
C PRO A 212 2.10 3.14 -8.88
N PRO A 213 1.15 3.91 -8.32
CA PRO A 213 1.16 5.35 -8.48
C PRO A 213 2.51 5.88 -8.01
N GLN A 214 3.17 6.69 -8.83
CA GLN A 214 4.42 7.34 -8.43
C GLN A 214 4.08 8.66 -7.72
N PRO A 215 4.80 9.00 -6.64
CA PRO A 215 4.65 10.30 -6.02
C PRO A 215 5.06 11.40 -7.02
N ARG A 216 4.33 12.51 -7.03
CA ARG A 216 4.64 13.68 -7.87
C ARG A 216 5.37 14.77 -7.11
N LEU A 217 5.17 14.83 -5.79
CA LEU A 217 5.80 15.79 -4.89
C LEU A 217 6.14 15.08 -3.57
N VAL A 218 7.15 15.62 -2.89
CA VAL A 218 7.45 15.28 -1.50
C VAL A 218 7.32 16.56 -0.68
N VAL A 219 6.59 16.50 0.42
CA VAL A 219 6.59 17.55 1.43
C VAL A 219 7.48 17.09 2.56
N GLU A 220 8.55 17.82 2.81
CA GLU A 220 9.51 17.56 3.88
C GLU A 220 9.37 18.62 4.97
N GLY A 221 8.96 18.21 6.16
CA GLY A 221 8.80 19.08 7.33
C GLY A 221 10.00 18.95 8.27
N GLY A 222 10.93 19.92 8.23
CA GLY A 222 12.06 20.00 9.15
C GLY A 222 11.79 20.88 10.37
N ALA A 223 12.80 21.02 11.24
CA ALA A 223 12.71 21.88 12.43
C ALA A 223 12.44 23.35 12.06
N ASP A 224 13.13 23.87 11.04
CA ASP A 224 13.13 25.30 10.70
C ASP A 224 12.33 25.64 9.43
N ALA A 225 12.25 24.70 8.49
CA ALA A 225 11.68 24.93 7.18
C ALA A 225 10.82 23.76 6.70
N ILE A 226 9.85 24.08 5.86
CA ILE A 226 9.07 23.13 5.08
C ILE A 226 9.50 23.25 3.63
N ARG A 227 9.86 22.11 3.03
CA ARG A 227 10.34 22.02 1.66
C ARG A 227 9.37 21.21 0.83
N VAL A 228 9.16 21.63 -0.41
CA VAL A 228 8.45 20.87 -1.44
C VAL A 228 9.49 20.45 -2.47
N ILE A 229 9.62 19.15 -2.69
CA ILE A 229 10.71 18.53 -3.45
C ILE A 229 10.13 17.69 -4.59
N ASP A 230 10.76 17.71 -5.76
CA ASP A 230 10.48 16.76 -6.83
C ASP A 230 11.09 15.39 -6.47
N PRO A 231 10.30 14.31 -6.31
CA PRO A 231 10.81 13.00 -5.94
C PRO A 231 11.75 12.36 -6.97
N ASN A 232 11.73 12.79 -8.23
CA ASN A 232 12.55 12.17 -9.28
C ASN A 232 13.94 12.79 -9.37
N THR A 233 14.05 14.10 -9.14
CA THR A 233 15.30 14.85 -9.27
C THR A 233 15.88 15.25 -7.90
N ASN A 234 15.11 15.07 -6.82
CA ASN A 234 15.41 15.58 -5.48
C ASN A 234 15.63 17.11 -5.44
N ALA A 235 15.16 17.83 -6.48
CA ALA A 235 15.26 19.28 -6.54
C ALA A 235 14.22 19.93 -5.63
N VAL A 236 14.65 20.91 -4.83
CA VAL A 236 13.76 21.73 -4.01
C VAL A 236 13.00 22.68 -4.92
N ILE A 237 11.69 22.48 -5.05
CA ILE A 237 10.79 23.32 -5.85
C ILE A 237 10.45 24.60 -5.07
N ALA A 238 10.17 24.46 -3.77
CA ALA A 238 9.99 25.59 -2.88
C ALA A 238 10.42 25.24 -1.46
N SER A 239 10.81 26.27 -0.71
CA SER A 239 11.18 26.16 0.69
C SER A 239 10.78 27.43 1.41
N ALA A 240 10.17 27.29 2.58
CA ALA A 240 9.83 28.43 3.42
C ALA A 240 9.99 28.06 4.90
N SER A 241 10.19 29.08 5.73
CA SER A 241 10.17 28.88 7.18
C SER A 241 8.78 28.39 7.62
N ARG A 242 8.72 27.63 8.71
CA ARG A 242 7.44 27.11 9.23
C ARG A 242 6.41 28.21 9.52
N ALA A 243 6.87 29.39 9.96
CA ALA A 243 6.01 30.53 10.24
C ALA A 243 5.33 31.12 9.00
N GLN A 244 5.88 30.86 7.80
CA GLN A 244 5.34 31.36 6.54
C GLN A 244 4.46 30.32 5.83
N VAL A 245 4.46 29.07 6.30
CA VAL A 245 3.63 28.01 5.74
C VAL A 245 2.33 27.92 6.51
N THR A 246 1.22 27.89 5.79
CA THR A 246 -0.10 27.69 6.40
C THR A 246 -0.65 26.33 5.97
N ALA A 247 -1.25 25.61 6.92
CA ALA A 247 -1.92 24.34 6.69
C ALA A 247 -3.32 24.45 7.28
N THR A 248 -4.32 24.54 6.41
CA THR A 248 -5.72 24.79 6.82
C THR A 248 -6.57 23.56 6.53
N PRO A 249 -7.26 23.00 7.55
CA PRO A 249 -8.21 21.91 7.31
C PRO A 249 -9.42 22.41 6.51
N ALA A 250 -9.89 21.62 5.56
CA ALA A 250 -11.06 21.89 4.73
C ALA A 250 -11.80 20.59 4.35
N ASN A 251 -13.02 20.71 3.83
CA ASN A 251 -13.82 19.58 3.35
C ASN A 251 -14.17 19.76 1.88
N TYR A 252 -13.77 18.82 1.03
CA TYR A 252 -14.21 18.75 -0.35
C TYR A 252 -15.45 17.86 -0.46
N ARG A 253 -16.47 18.28 -1.20
CA ARG A 253 -17.65 17.45 -1.45
C ARG A 253 -17.44 16.66 -2.74
N HIS A 254 -17.14 15.37 -2.60
CA HIS A 254 -17.08 14.45 -3.73
C HIS A 254 -18.50 14.14 -4.21
N VAL A 255 -18.72 14.23 -5.52
CA VAL A 255 -20.03 13.96 -6.16
C VAL A 255 -19.82 12.98 -7.30
N ASP A 256 -20.24 11.74 -7.09
CA ASP A 256 -20.41 10.72 -8.12
C ASP A 256 -21.90 10.60 -8.47
N PRO A 257 -22.26 10.03 -9.64
CA PRO A 257 -23.66 9.82 -10.04
C PRO A 257 -24.49 9.06 -9.01
N GLU A 258 -23.86 8.18 -8.24
CA GLU A 258 -24.53 7.29 -7.27
C GLU A 258 -24.43 7.80 -5.82
N GLN A 259 -23.47 8.67 -5.51
CA GLN A 259 -23.16 9.04 -4.13
C GLN A 259 -22.49 10.41 -4.01
N SER A 260 -22.85 11.16 -2.97
CA SER A 260 -22.09 12.35 -2.57
C SER A 260 -21.62 12.21 -1.13
N TYR A 261 -20.34 12.48 -0.88
CA TYR A 261 -19.74 12.38 0.45
C TYR A 261 -18.67 13.45 0.65
N ASN A 262 -18.44 13.84 1.91
CA ASN A 262 -17.40 14.80 2.24
C ASN A 262 -16.06 14.09 2.44
N VAL A 263 -15.02 14.67 1.86
CA VAL A 263 -13.64 14.21 1.93
C VAL A 263 -12.82 15.24 2.69
N PRO A 264 -12.11 14.85 3.75
CA PRO A 264 -11.22 15.77 4.46
C PRO A 264 -10.00 16.10 3.59
N VAL A 265 -9.70 17.39 3.44
CA VAL A 265 -8.60 17.92 2.65
C VAL A 265 -7.78 18.90 3.50
N LEU A 266 -6.47 18.81 3.43
CA LEU A 266 -5.55 19.78 4.01
C LEU A 266 -5.06 20.71 2.89
N VAL A 267 -5.29 22.01 3.05
CA VAL A 267 -4.81 23.04 2.12
C VAL A 267 -3.49 23.59 2.65
N VAL A 268 -2.38 23.23 2.00
CA VAL A 268 -1.04 23.66 2.38
C VAL A 268 -0.58 24.79 1.46
N ARG A 269 -0.28 25.96 2.02
CA ARG A 269 0.25 27.11 1.26
C ARG A 269 1.70 27.33 1.64
N VAL A 270 2.58 27.14 0.66
CA VAL A 270 4.01 27.44 0.76
C VAL A 270 4.29 28.65 -0.14
N PRO A 271 4.97 29.70 0.35
CA PRO A 271 5.38 30.83 -0.48
C PRO A 271 6.08 30.41 -1.77
N GLY A 272 5.70 31.04 -2.90
CA GLY A 272 6.23 30.71 -4.22
C GLY A 272 5.54 29.53 -4.92
N LEU A 273 4.56 28.87 -4.28
CA LEU A 273 3.76 27.81 -4.88
C LEU A 273 2.27 28.12 -4.86
N GLN A 274 1.56 27.47 -5.78
CA GLN A 274 0.11 27.37 -5.69
C GLN A 274 -0.28 26.54 -4.45
N PRO A 275 -1.40 26.83 -3.78
CA PRO A 275 -1.90 26.04 -2.66
C PRO A 275 -2.04 24.57 -3.04
N LEU A 276 -1.43 23.69 -2.25
CA LEU A 276 -1.52 22.25 -2.43
C LEU A 276 -2.76 21.73 -1.70
N THR A 277 -3.68 21.09 -2.42
CA THR A 277 -4.87 20.45 -1.84
C THR A 277 -4.60 18.95 -1.66
N ILE A 278 -4.47 18.52 -0.40
CA ILE A 278 -4.08 17.15 -0.06
C ILE A 278 -5.25 16.43 0.59
N ARG A 279 -5.76 15.37 -0.04
CA ARG A 279 -6.75 14.46 0.55
C ARG A 279 -6.15 13.72 1.75
N CYS A 280 -6.81 13.80 2.88
CA CYS A 280 -6.49 13.06 4.10
C CYS A 280 -7.45 11.88 4.30
N HIS A 281 -7.06 10.92 5.14
CA HIS A 281 -7.90 9.76 5.47
C HIS A 281 -8.73 9.95 6.74
N ARG A 282 -8.37 10.90 7.61
CA ARG A 282 -9.06 11.16 8.87
C ARG A 282 -9.99 12.35 8.75
N GLN A 283 -11.19 12.21 9.34
CA GLN A 283 -12.12 13.32 9.48
C GLN A 283 -11.55 14.37 10.45
N TRP A 284 -11.82 15.65 10.15
CA TRP A 284 -11.48 16.75 11.05
C TRP A 284 -12.30 16.69 12.33
N ARG A 285 -11.71 17.11 13.45
CA ARG A 285 -12.49 17.40 14.65
C ARG A 285 -13.19 18.75 14.45
N GLY A 286 -14.52 18.75 14.48
CA GLY A 286 -15.33 19.96 14.32
C GLY A 286 -15.65 20.32 12.86
N SER A 287 -16.13 21.55 12.66
CA SER A 287 -16.46 22.08 11.33
C SER A 287 -15.22 22.62 10.64
N ALA A 288 -14.94 22.13 9.42
CA ALA A 288 -13.93 22.72 8.54
C ALA A 288 -14.61 23.40 7.34
N PRO A 289 -14.04 24.50 6.82
CA PRO A 289 -14.56 25.20 5.64
C PRO A 289 -14.67 24.26 4.43
N LYS A 290 -15.57 24.60 3.50
CA LYS A 290 -15.71 23.83 2.26
C LYS A 290 -14.64 24.26 1.26
N GLU A 291 -13.99 23.26 0.64
CA GLU A 291 -13.11 23.46 -0.50
C GLU A 291 -13.87 23.07 -1.77
N GLU A 292 -13.93 23.96 -2.75
CA GLU A 292 -14.62 23.70 -4.02
C GLU A 292 -13.77 22.89 -5.00
N LYS A 293 -12.44 23.01 -4.88
CA LYS A 293 -11.49 22.34 -5.77
C LYS A 293 -11.25 20.91 -5.32
N GLU A 294 -11.24 19.99 -6.28
CA GLU A 294 -10.84 18.61 -6.05
C GLU A 294 -9.39 18.56 -5.53
N PRO A 295 -9.07 17.68 -4.55
CA PRO A 295 -7.71 17.52 -4.06
C PRO A 295 -6.77 17.06 -5.17
N GLU A 296 -5.70 17.83 -5.41
CA GLU A 296 -4.66 17.52 -6.40
C GLU A 296 -3.78 16.35 -5.95
N PHE A 297 -3.66 16.16 -4.64
CA PHE A 297 -2.81 15.15 -4.05
C PHE A 297 -3.54 14.31 -3.02
N ARG A 298 -2.96 13.15 -2.74
CA ARG A 298 -3.30 12.30 -1.62
C ARG A 298 -2.03 11.79 -0.97
N VAL A 299 -2.16 11.39 0.27
CA VAL A 299 -1.08 10.83 1.08
C VAL A 299 -1.45 9.45 1.56
N SER A 300 -0.44 8.69 1.97
CA SER A 300 -0.66 7.41 2.64
C SER A 300 -1.42 7.58 3.96
N ASP A 301 -1.99 6.48 4.46
CA ASP A 301 -2.59 6.44 5.80
C ASP A 301 -1.59 6.91 6.86
N ALA A 302 -0.35 6.42 6.79
CA ALA A 302 0.73 6.83 7.69
C ALA A 302 0.96 8.34 7.60
N ASP A 303 1.25 8.89 6.43
CA ASP A 303 1.60 10.30 6.26
C ASP A 303 0.44 11.23 6.61
N SER A 304 -0.81 10.80 6.34
CA SER A 304 -2.01 11.54 6.73
C SER A 304 -2.09 11.79 8.24
N ARG A 305 -1.53 10.89 9.07
CA ARG A 305 -1.51 11.05 10.54
C ARG A 305 -0.47 12.05 11.02
N ALA A 306 0.56 12.33 10.22
CA ALA A 306 1.60 13.26 10.62
C ALA A 306 1.44 14.65 10.01
N LEU A 307 0.58 14.78 9.01
CA LEU A 307 0.16 16.08 8.47
C LEU A 307 -0.95 16.76 9.30
N VAL A 308 -1.59 16.03 10.22
CA VAL A 308 -2.77 16.48 11.00
C VAL A 308 -2.47 16.51 12.49
#